data_AF-A0A956EUZ3-F1
#
_entry.id   AF-A0A956EUZ3-F1
#
_cell.length_a   1.000
_cell.length_b   1.000
_cell.length_c   1.000
_cell.angle_alpha   90.00
_cell.angle_beta   90.00
_cell.angle_gamma   90.00
#
_symmetry.space_group_name_H-M   'P 1'
#
loop_
_entity.id
_entity.type
_entity.pdbx_description
1 polymer ?
#
loop_
_entity_poly.entity_id
_entity_poly.type
_entity_poly.pdbx_seq_one_letter_code
_entity_poly.pdbx_strand_id
1 'polypeptide(L)'
;MEYDVPTVWVFNGVRAQFPAAIFSTEEKAREWIERTGVRGTLTQYPLDESAYDWAIRNEMFRVKGPQHQTGHFIQGFSSGAMPHYHFVDDEVE
;
A
#
# COMPACT_ATOMS: atom_id res chain seq x y z
N MET A 1 -5.53 5.59 -12.47
CA MET A 1 -6.57 4.57 -12.20
C MET A 1 -7.71 5.27 -11.50
N GLU A 2 -8.94 4.98 -11.92
CA GLU A 2 -10.14 5.55 -11.31
C GLU A 2 -10.62 4.62 -10.19
N TYR A 3 -11.02 5.19 -9.07
CA TYR A 3 -11.57 4.46 -7.93
C TYR A 3 -13.02 4.87 -7.74
N ASP A 4 -13.91 3.89 -7.65
CA ASP A 4 -15.34 4.12 -7.40
C ASP A 4 -15.64 4.41 -5.91
N VAL A 5 -14.61 4.31 -5.07
CA VAL A 5 -14.65 4.46 -3.62
C VAL A 5 -13.60 5.47 -3.17
N PRO A 6 -13.79 6.15 -2.02
CA PRO A 6 -12.74 7.02 -1.48
C PRO A 6 -11.44 6.24 -1.25
N THR A 7 -10.31 6.92 -1.44
CA THR A 7 -8.99 6.34 -1.16
C THR A 7 -8.35 7.00 0.04
N VAL A 8 -7.50 6.25 0.74
CA VAL A 8 -6.61 6.73 1.79
C VAL A 8 -5.16 6.43 1.44
N TRP A 9 -4.24 7.14 2.06
CA TRP A 9 -2.81 6.93 1.93
C TRP A 9 -2.28 6.29 3.21
N VAL A 10 -1.76 5.07 3.10
CA VAL A 10 -1.26 4.29 4.23
C VAL A 10 0.26 4.32 4.22
N PHE A 11 0.87 4.78 5.31
CA PHE A 11 2.32 4.78 5.48
C PHE A 11 2.76 3.60 6.33
N ASN A 12 3.60 2.74 5.77
CA ASN A 12 4.28 1.65 6.48
C ASN A 12 5.76 2.00 6.61
N GLY A 13 6.26 2.05 7.85
CA GLY A 13 7.68 2.28 8.11
C GLY A 13 8.54 1.11 7.65
N VAL A 14 9.84 1.36 7.41
CA VAL A 14 10.81 0.30 7.09
C VAL A 14 10.77 -0.78 8.18
N ARG A 15 10.52 -2.04 7.77
CA ARG A 15 10.39 -3.22 8.66
C ARG A 15 9.25 -3.13 9.69
N ALA A 16 8.32 -2.18 9.56
CA ALA A 16 7.19 -2.07 10.45
C ALA A 16 6.17 -3.18 10.18
N GLN A 17 5.60 -3.75 11.25
CA GLN A 17 4.52 -4.73 11.14
C GLN A 17 3.16 -4.09 10.86
N PHE A 18 2.97 -2.85 11.31
CA PHE A 18 1.70 -2.12 11.21
C PHE A 18 1.92 -0.74 10.57
N PRO A 19 0.89 -0.16 9.93
CA PRO A 19 0.93 1.20 9.46
C PRO A 19 1.22 2.17 10.60
N ALA A 20 2.14 3.11 10.36
CA ALA A 20 2.43 4.16 11.34
C ALA A 20 1.44 5.33 11.23
N ALA A 21 0.88 5.57 10.04
CA ALA A 21 -0.08 6.63 9.79
C ALA A 21 -0.98 6.33 8.57
N ILE A 22 -2.17 6.92 8.58
CA ILE A 22 -3.15 6.88 7.48
C ILE A 22 -3.64 8.31 7.21
N PHE A 23 -3.69 8.71 5.94
CA PHE A 23 -4.04 10.07 5.52
C PHE A 23 -5.16 10.08 4.49
N SER A 24 -5.97 11.14 4.53
CA SER A 24 -7.05 11.36 3.56
C SER A 24 -6.54 11.85 2.19
N THR A 25 -5.36 12.47 2.14
CA THR A 25 -4.75 13.01 0.92
C THR A 25 -3.25 12.77 0.91
N GLU A 26 -2.65 12.82 -0.28
CA GLU A 26 -1.21 12.58 -0.46
C GLU A 26 -0.39 13.70 0.17
N GLU A 27 -0.85 14.94 0.05
CA GLU A 27 -0.16 16.15 0.51
C GLU A 27 0.03 16.10 2.03
N LYS A 28 -1.02 15.74 2.78
CA LYS A 28 -0.96 15.57 4.24
C LYS A 28 0.04 14.50 4.66
N ALA A 29 0.12 13.42 3.87
CA ALA A 29 1.08 12.36 4.12
C ALA A 29 2.51 12.87 3.90
N ARG A 30 2.76 13.56 2.79
CA ARG A 30 4.08 14.12 2.46
C ARG A 30 4.56 15.14 3.50
N GLU A 31 3.69 16.07 3.91
CA GLU A 31 4.00 17.04 4.97
C GLU A 31 4.39 16.36 6.29
N TRP A 32 3.69 15.27 6.66
CA TRP A 32 4.02 14.51 7.87
C TRP A 32 5.36 13.77 7.72
N ILE A 33 5.61 13.14 6.56
CA ILE A 33 6.87 12.41 6.30
C ILE A 33 8.06 13.37 6.32
N GLU A 34 7.96 14.52 5.66
CA GLU A 34 9.00 15.54 5.64
C GLU A 34 9.30 16.06 7.04
N ARG A 35 8.24 16.42 7.79
CA ARG A 35 8.39 16.94 9.16
C ARG A 35 9.01 15.93 10.13
N THR A 36 8.72 14.64 9.96
CA THR A 36 9.15 13.60 10.90
C THR A 36 10.44 12.89 10.50
N GLY A 37 10.83 12.96 9.22
CA GLY A 37 12.01 12.28 8.70
C GLY A 37 11.89 10.75 8.67
N VAL A 38 10.67 10.20 8.76
CA VAL A 38 10.47 8.73 8.71
C VAL A 38 10.85 8.16 7.34
N ARG A 39 11.18 6.87 7.34
CA ARG A 39 11.49 6.09 6.14
C ARG A 39 10.55 4.93 5.99
N GLY A 40 10.13 4.64 4.77
CA GLY A 40 9.14 3.60 4.49
C GLY A 40 8.46 3.75 3.14
N THR A 41 7.28 3.18 3.02
CA THR A 41 6.47 3.20 1.81
C THR A 41 5.12 3.82 2.11
N LEU A 42 4.75 4.82 1.31
CA LEU A 42 3.41 5.40 1.29
C LEU A 42 2.64 4.77 0.14
N THR A 43 1.49 4.16 0.39
CA THR A 43 0.68 3.48 -0.64
C THR A 43 -0.76 3.97 -0.59
N GLN A 44 -1.36 4.22 -1.76
CA GLN A 44 -2.78 4.57 -1.87
C GLN A 44 -3.64 3.30 -1.81
N TYR A 45 -4.59 3.25 -0.88
CA TYR A 45 -5.56 2.17 -0.72
C TYR A 45 -6.98 2.66 -0.98
N PRO A 46 -7.78 1.97 -1.80
CA PRO A 46 -9.23 2.17 -1.81
C PRO A 46 -9.86 1.69 -0.49
N LEU A 47 -10.89 2.39 -0.02
CA LEU A 47 -11.74 1.89 1.05
C LEU A 47 -12.61 0.74 0.56
N ASP A 48 -12.98 -0.16 1.47
CA ASP A 48 -13.85 -1.33 1.22
C ASP A 48 -13.31 -2.35 0.19
N GLU A 49 -12.07 -2.20 -0.24
CA GLU A 49 -11.40 -3.11 -1.17
C GLU A 49 -10.01 -3.48 -0.64
N SER A 50 -9.73 -4.78 -0.53
CA SER A 50 -8.42 -5.26 -0.09
C SER A 50 -7.37 -5.10 -1.19
N ALA A 51 -6.08 -5.03 -0.84
CA ALA A 51 -4.99 -5.02 -1.82
C ALA A 51 -5.04 -6.24 -2.76
N TYR A 52 -5.52 -7.38 -2.27
CA TYR A 52 -5.69 -8.61 -3.03
C TYR A 52 -6.78 -8.48 -4.09
N ASP A 53 -7.98 -8.05 -3.69
CA ASP A 53 -9.12 -7.89 -4.59
C ASP A 53 -8.83 -6.80 -5.63
N TRP A 54 -8.24 -5.69 -5.19
CA TRP A 54 -7.77 -4.62 -6.06
C TRP A 54 -6.81 -5.16 -7.12
N ALA A 55 -5.82 -5.96 -6.73
CA ALA A 55 -4.82 -6.49 -7.65
C ALA A 55 -5.43 -7.46 -8.68
N ILE A 56 -6.42 -8.26 -8.28
CA ILE A 56 -7.15 -9.14 -9.22
C ILE A 56 -8.01 -8.30 -10.17
N ARG A 57 -8.80 -7.36 -9.65
CA ARG A 57 -9.71 -6.52 -10.45
C ARG A 57 -8.97 -5.72 -11.51
N ASN A 58 -7.77 -5.23 -11.18
CA ASN A 58 -6.93 -4.46 -12.10
C ASN A 58 -5.96 -5.34 -12.91
N GLU A 59 -6.12 -6.67 -12.89
CA GLU A 59 -5.28 -7.64 -13.62
C GLU A 59 -3.78 -7.59 -13.25
N MET A 60 -3.44 -6.99 -12.11
CA MET A 60 -2.09 -6.92 -11.55
C MET A 60 -1.68 -8.22 -10.85
N PHE A 61 -2.64 -9.06 -10.48
CA PHE A 61 -2.41 -10.39 -9.93
C PHE A 61 -3.37 -11.41 -10.54
N ARG A 62 -2.82 -12.56 -10.96
CA ARG A 62 -3.60 -13.70 -11.45
C ARG A 62 -3.51 -14.86 -10.48
N VAL A 63 -4.66 -15.32 -9.99
CA VAL A 63 -4.77 -16.54 -9.18
C VAL A 63 -4.32 -17.74 -10.02
N LYS A 64 -3.33 -18.50 -9.52
CA LYS A 64 -2.76 -19.67 -10.20
C LYS A 64 -3.17 -21.00 -9.57
N GLY A 65 -3.87 -20.96 -8.44
CA GLY A 65 -4.33 -22.16 -7.75
C GLY A 65 -5.05 -21.86 -6.43
N PRO A 66 -5.61 -22.89 -5.77
CA PRO A 66 -6.38 -22.76 -4.54
C PRO A 66 -5.61 -22.11 -3.38
N GLN A 67 -4.29 -22.31 -3.31
CA GLN A 67 -3.43 -21.75 -2.26
C GLN A 67 -3.43 -20.21 -2.25
N HIS A 68 -3.58 -19.56 -3.40
CA HIS A 68 -3.66 -18.09 -3.51
C HIS A 68 -5.01 -17.52 -3.07
N GLN A 69 -5.98 -18.37 -2.76
CA GLN A 69 -7.33 -17.97 -2.31
C GLN A 69 -7.53 -18.30 -0.83
N THR A 70 -6.51 -18.84 -0.15
CA THR A 70 -6.60 -19.15 1.28
C THR A 70 -6.51 -17.86 2.10
N GLY A 71 -7.20 -17.83 3.24
CA GLY A 71 -7.10 -16.70 4.18
C GLY A 71 -5.66 -16.42 4.61
N HIS A 72 -4.84 -17.48 4.78
CA HIS A 72 -3.41 -17.36 5.10
C HIS A 72 -2.60 -16.62 4.02
N PHE A 73 -2.95 -16.83 2.75
CA PHE A 73 -2.31 -16.09 1.66
C PHE A 73 -2.80 -14.65 1.61
N ILE A 74 -4.12 -14.44 1.68
CA ILE A 74 -4.76 -13.12 1.56
C ILE A 74 -4.32 -12.19 2.70
N GLN A 75 -4.23 -12.66 3.94
CA GLN A 75 -3.85 -11.83 5.10
C GLN A 75 -2.45 -11.20 5.00
N GLY A 76 -1.55 -11.82 4.23
CA GLY A 76 -0.18 -11.34 4.02
C GLY A 76 0.02 -10.70 2.66
N PHE A 77 -1.05 -10.56 1.87
CA PHE A 77 -0.95 -10.06 0.51
C PHE A 77 -0.67 -8.55 0.49
N SER A 78 0.28 -8.16 -0.35
CA SER A 78 0.55 -6.78 -0.71
C SER A 78 0.77 -6.69 -2.22
N SER A 79 0.57 -5.50 -2.79
CA SER A 79 0.75 -5.26 -4.22
C SER A 79 1.64 -4.06 -4.47
N GLY A 80 2.81 -4.30 -5.06
CA GLY A 80 3.69 -3.23 -5.56
C GLY A 80 3.16 -2.52 -6.81
N ALA A 81 2.05 -2.98 -7.39
CA ALA A 81 1.41 -2.30 -8.52
C ALA A 81 0.47 -1.16 -8.08
N MET A 82 0.09 -1.12 -6.80
CA MET A 82 -0.70 -0.01 -6.25
C MET A 82 0.11 1.29 -6.30
N PRO A 83 -0.51 2.47 -6.48
CA PRO A 83 0.21 3.73 -6.43
C PRO A 83 0.95 3.89 -5.11
N HIS A 84 2.27 4.03 -5.16
CA HIS A 84 3.10 4.12 -3.98
C HIS A 84 4.35 4.97 -4.20
N TYR A 85 4.92 5.44 -3.09
CA TYR A 85 6.17 6.19 -3.04
C TYR A 85 7.07 5.60 -1.97
N HIS A 86 8.35 5.41 -2.32
CA HIS A 86 9.39 5.03 -1.37
C HIS A 86 10.05 6.28 -0.81
N PHE A 87 10.17 6.33 0.52
CA PHE A 87 10.92 7.33 1.26
C PHE A 87 12.05 6.59 1.94
N VAL A 88 13.14 6.37 1.21
CA VAL A 88 14.38 5.80 1.73
C VAL A 88 15.45 6.88 1.66
N ASP A 89 16.45 6.80 2.53
CA ASP A 89 17.67 7.57 2.29
C ASP A 89 18.29 7.04 0.98
N ASP A 90 18.92 7.91 0.20
CA ASP A 90 19.63 7.53 -1.02
C ASP A 90 20.80 6.59 -0.68
N GLU A 91 20.52 5.32 -0.40
CA GLU A 91 21.50 4.24 -0.49
C GLU A 91 21.21 3.49 -1.77
N VAL A 92 21.95 3.96 -2.79
CA VAL A 92 22.34 3.19 -3.95
C VAL A 92 22.90 1.85 -3.47
N GLU A 93 22.25 0.76 -3.86
CA GLU A 93 22.93 -0.48 -4.24
C GLU A 93 22.22 -1.11 -5.45
#